data_AF-A0AA43BT40-F1
#
_entry.id   AF-A0AA43BT40-F1
#
_cell.length_a   1.000
_cell.length_b   1.000
_cell.length_c   1.000
_cell.angle_alpha   90.00
_cell.angle_beta   90.00
_cell.angle_gamma   90.00
#
_symmetry.space_group_name_H-M   'P 1'
#
loop_
_entity.id
_entity.type
_entity.pdbx_description
1 polymer ?
#
loop_
_entity_poly.entity_id
_entity_poly.type
_entity_poly.pdbx_seq_one_letter_code
_entity_poly.pdbx_strand_id
1 'polypeptide(L)'
;MARSFSLATLLLLCTASLSCESLNIPPAPDLRPVLNAFEKPSAVVDGEIMGAVADEIAEAANEIEGSEFFEEILAVIIEVQQELEQNTNENGDLILDGTCNGGANDGGACAAGADADCPDGTCVGLTVPRPNGGVQVNFICDGWDERQFDPDYEADPDPANGTIALIVTLDSGSIGRVVWGTADNCRYLVPIEGENFQASYDGGVAVDLGDPVPLDEDITELLVTFVVDGIIGFDPIGVDESPFRINQSFRVKLADTDGLEILVDIGEQPLEETFNYFFQGTAQGLRAANGTFGCSLEDRECSDESGPLFSW
;
A
#
# COMPACT_ATOMS: atom_id res chain seq x y z
N MET A 1 0.85 17.74 -6.47
CA MET A 1 1.98 18.30 -5.71
C MET A 1 3.16 17.41 -6.06
N ALA A 2 4.24 17.96 -6.64
CA ALA A 2 5.41 17.15 -6.98
C ALA A 2 6.36 17.23 -5.76
N ARG A 3 6.24 16.30 -4.82
CA ARG A 3 7.18 16.20 -3.68
C ARG A 3 8.51 15.65 -4.21
N SER A 4 9.61 16.33 -3.90
CA SER A 4 10.95 15.95 -4.35
C SER A 4 11.49 14.87 -3.41
N PHE A 5 11.19 13.61 -3.71
CA PHE A 5 11.66 12.48 -2.91
C PHE A 5 13.14 12.19 -3.19
N SER A 6 13.95 12.12 -2.12
CA SER A 6 15.30 11.58 -2.20
C SER A 6 15.22 10.05 -2.16
N LEU A 7 14.84 9.45 -3.29
CA LEU A 7 14.73 7.99 -3.43
C LEU A 7 16.14 7.38 -3.39
N ALA A 8 16.58 6.95 -2.20
CA ALA A 8 17.79 6.15 -2.06
C ALA A 8 17.45 4.68 -2.38
N THR A 9 17.19 4.37 -3.66
CA THR A 9 16.81 3.03 -4.10
C THR A 9 18.02 2.11 -4.08
N LEU A 10 18.05 1.15 -3.16
CA LEU A 10 19.01 0.06 -3.21
C LEU A 10 18.39 -1.08 -4.02
N LEU A 11 18.65 -1.12 -5.34
CA LEU A 11 18.25 -2.27 -6.15
C LEU A 11 19.16 -3.47 -5.84
N LEU A 12 18.55 -4.52 -5.28
CA LEU A 12 19.17 -5.83 -5.16
C LEU A 12 18.61 -6.74 -6.26
N LEU A 13 19.26 -6.75 -7.41
CA LEU A 13 18.83 -7.56 -8.57
C LEU A 13 19.56 -8.90 -8.66
N CYS A 14 18.78 -9.90 -9.04
CA CYS A 14 19.21 -11.26 -9.26
C CYS A 14 19.21 -11.57 -10.76
N THR A 15 20.38 -11.75 -11.38
CA THR A 15 20.49 -12.18 -12.79
C THR A 15 20.59 -13.70 -12.86
N ALA A 16 20.00 -14.31 -13.89
CA ALA A 16 19.95 -15.77 -14.09
C ALA A 16 21.33 -16.49 -14.15
N SER A 17 22.42 -15.73 -14.20
CA SER A 17 23.80 -16.24 -14.21
C SER A 17 24.54 -16.16 -12.87
N LEU A 18 23.99 -15.47 -11.86
CA LEU A 18 24.56 -15.39 -10.51
C LEU A 18 23.64 -16.12 -9.53
N SER A 19 24.18 -17.08 -8.80
CA SER A 19 23.43 -17.83 -7.78
C SER A 19 22.88 -16.88 -6.70
N CYS A 20 21.57 -16.68 -6.69
CA CYS A 20 20.83 -15.85 -5.73
C CYS A 20 20.74 -16.41 -4.30
N GLU A 21 21.76 -17.14 -3.85
CA GLU A 21 21.76 -17.73 -2.50
C GLU A 21 22.00 -16.69 -1.39
N SER A 22 22.26 -15.42 -1.71
CA SER A 22 22.65 -14.40 -0.71
C SER A 22 21.77 -13.16 -0.63
N LEU A 23 20.70 -13.08 -1.42
CA LEU A 23 19.80 -11.93 -1.37
C LEU A 23 18.83 -12.19 -0.21
N ASN A 24 19.22 -11.68 0.98
CA ASN A 24 18.51 -11.90 2.23
C ASN A 24 17.22 -11.05 2.29
N ILE A 25 16.35 -11.24 1.29
CA ILE A 25 14.99 -10.71 1.31
C ILE A 25 14.20 -11.60 2.28
N PRO A 26 13.64 -11.05 3.36
CA PRO A 26 12.74 -11.82 4.23
C PRO A 26 11.56 -12.32 3.40
N PRO A 27 11.02 -13.52 3.64
CA PRO A 27 9.87 -14.00 2.90
C PRO A 27 8.67 -13.07 3.11
N ALA A 28 7.86 -12.89 2.06
CA ALA A 28 6.58 -12.18 2.16
C ALA A 28 5.67 -12.83 3.22
N PRO A 29 4.88 -12.03 3.95
CA PRO A 29 3.87 -12.58 4.85
C PRO A 29 2.83 -13.39 4.08
N ASP A 30 2.28 -14.43 4.71
CA ASP A 30 1.20 -15.22 4.12
C ASP A 30 -0.14 -14.51 4.30
N LEU A 31 -0.60 -13.82 3.25
CA LEU A 31 -1.87 -13.08 3.26
C LEU A 31 -3.10 -13.96 2.96
N ARG A 32 -2.91 -15.24 2.62
CA ARG A 32 -4.03 -16.13 2.23
C ARG A 32 -5.12 -16.25 3.30
N PRO A 33 -4.82 -16.30 4.62
CA PRO A 33 -5.86 -16.32 5.64
C PRO A 33 -6.76 -15.08 5.61
N VAL A 34 -6.17 -13.89 5.52
CA VAL A 34 -6.89 -12.61 5.44
C VAL A 34 -7.73 -12.54 4.17
N LEU A 35 -7.14 -12.87 3.01
CA LEU A 35 -7.86 -12.86 1.73
C LEU A 35 -9.02 -13.84 1.70
N ASN A 36 -8.85 -15.02 2.31
CA ASN A 36 -9.94 -15.99 2.43
C ASN A 36 -11.03 -15.52 3.42
N ALA A 37 -10.69 -14.75 4.45
CA ALA A 37 -11.68 -14.15 5.35
C ALA A 37 -12.56 -13.12 4.59
N PHE A 38 -11.96 -12.28 3.73
CA PHE A 38 -12.73 -11.42 2.84
C PHE A 38 -13.66 -12.19 1.89
N GLU A 39 -13.20 -13.32 1.34
CA GLU A 39 -14.03 -14.13 0.44
C GLU A 39 -15.13 -14.93 1.15
N LYS A 40 -14.91 -15.30 2.41
CA LYS A 40 -15.77 -16.20 3.18
C LYS A 40 -15.91 -15.69 4.61
N PRO A 41 -16.68 -14.61 4.83
CA PRO A 41 -16.97 -14.13 6.16
C PRO A 41 -17.62 -15.25 6.99
N SER A 42 -17.20 -15.38 8.24
CA SER A 42 -17.59 -16.45 9.15
C SER A 42 -18.52 -15.99 10.28
N ALA A 43 -18.52 -14.70 10.60
CA ALA A 43 -19.31 -14.15 11.70
C ALA A 43 -20.81 -14.22 11.40
N VAL A 44 -21.59 -14.51 12.45
CA VAL A 44 -23.04 -14.29 12.45
C VAL A 44 -23.27 -12.91 13.06
N VAL A 45 -23.69 -11.96 12.26
CA VAL A 45 -23.80 -10.56 12.65
C VAL A 45 -25.27 -10.22 12.91
N ASP A 46 -25.59 -9.89 14.14
CA ASP A 46 -26.91 -9.39 14.54
C ASP A 46 -26.87 -7.91 14.91
N GLY A 47 -28.03 -7.34 15.25
CA GLY A 47 -28.12 -5.94 15.67
C GLY A 47 -27.34 -5.60 16.94
N GLU A 48 -27.08 -6.58 17.83
CA GLU A 48 -26.29 -6.36 19.05
C GLU A 48 -24.80 -6.24 18.70
N ILE A 49 -24.28 -7.15 17.87
CA ILE A 49 -22.91 -7.10 17.35
C ILE A 49 -22.71 -5.81 16.56
N MET A 50 -23.60 -5.49 15.62
CA MET A 50 -23.49 -4.24 14.85
C MET A 50 -23.51 -3.01 15.76
N GLY A 51 -24.37 -2.98 16.78
CA GLY A 51 -24.39 -1.88 17.74
C GLY A 51 -23.12 -1.76 18.58
N ALA A 52 -22.39 -2.86 18.79
CA ALA A 52 -21.13 -2.87 19.53
C ALA A 52 -19.94 -2.37 18.69
N VAL A 53 -19.90 -2.68 17.39
CA VAL A 53 -18.74 -2.40 16.53
C VAL A 53 -18.95 -1.21 15.56
N ALA A 54 -20.16 -0.65 15.45
CA ALA A 54 -20.46 0.41 14.50
C ALA A 54 -19.59 1.67 14.70
N ASP A 55 -19.39 2.08 15.95
CA ASP A 55 -18.56 3.25 16.26
C ASP A 55 -17.08 2.98 15.89
N GLU A 56 -16.56 1.79 16.19
CA GLU A 56 -15.20 1.38 15.85
C GLU A 56 -14.98 1.30 14.34
N ILE A 57 -15.97 0.79 13.59
CA ILE A 57 -15.92 0.74 12.12
C ILE A 57 -15.92 2.15 11.52
N ALA A 58 -16.77 3.05 12.05
CA ALA A 58 -16.83 4.43 11.58
C ALA A 58 -15.55 5.20 11.88
N GLU A 59 -14.96 4.99 13.07
CA GLU A 59 -13.67 5.55 13.45
C GLU A 59 -12.56 5.04 12.52
N ALA A 60 -12.45 3.72 12.34
CA ALA A 60 -11.47 3.12 11.44
C ALA A 60 -11.61 3.61 9.99
N ALA A 61 -12.85 3.78 9.50
CA ALA A 61 -13.10 4.32 8.16
C ALA A 61 -12.61 5.76 8.02
N ASN A 62 -12.96 6.63 8.96
CA ASN A 62 -12.49 8.02 8.97
C ASN A 62 -10.96 8.11 9.07
N GLU A 63 -10.34 7.25 9.87
CA GLU A 63 -8.88 7.18 9.97
C GLU A 63 -8.26 6.73 8.65
N ILE A 64 -8.78 5.68 8.00
CA ILE A 64 -8.26 5.19 6.71
C ILE A 64 -8.43 6.25 5.62
N GLU A 65 -9.60 6.87 5.50
CA GLU A 65 -9.90 7.88 4.48
C GLU A 65 -9.12 9.18 4.70
N GLY A 66 -8.83 9.56 5.96
CA GLY A 66 -8.07 10.75 6.30
C GLY A 66 -6.55 10.53 6.39
N SER A 67 -6.08 9.30 6.28
CA SER A 67 -4.67 8.96 6.53
C SER A 67 -3.82 9.06 5.29
N GLU A 68 -2.87 10.01 5.31
CA GLU A 68 -1.82 10.12 4.28
C GLU A 68 -0.89 8.91 4.28
N PHE A 69 -0.80 8.14 5.38
CA PHE A 69 0.11 7.00 5.49
C PHE A 69 -0.13 5.94 4.40
N PHE A 70 -1.39 5.63 4.09
CA PHE A 70 -1.71 4.62 3.07
C PHE A 70 -1.51 5.15 1.65
N GLU A 71 -1.80 6.43 1.45
CA GLU A 71 -1.52 7.12 0.19
C GLU A 71 -0.01 7.18 -0.07
N GLU A 72 0.81 7.46 0.95
CA GLU A 72 2.27 7.47 0.88
C GLU A 72 2.83 6.09 0.48
N ILE A 73 2.35 5.01 1.11
CA ILE A 73 2.78 3.65 0.74
C ILE A 73 2.48 3.37 -0.72
N LEU A 74 1.28 3.73 -1.21
CA LEU A 74 0.93 3.50 -2.61
C LEU A 74 1.67 4.44 -3.56
N ALA A 75 1.91 5.69 -3.18
CA ALA A 75 2.74 6.62 -3.94
C ALA A 75 4.14 6.05 -4.13
N VAL A 76 4.74 5.48 -3.07
CA VAL A 76 6.05 4.81 -3.17
C VAL A 76 6.00 3.63 -4.14
N ILE A 77 4.95 2.81 -4.11
CA ILE A 77 4.81 1.68 -5.05
C ILE A 77 4.65 2.18 -6.49
N ILE A 78 3.87 3.24 -6.71
CA ILE A 78 3.68 3.87 -8.03
C ILE A 78 4.98 4.48 -8.54
N GLU A 79 5.75 5.15 -7.69
CA GLU A 79 7.07 5.69 -8.04
C GLU A 79 8.03 4.57 -8.44
N VAL A 80 8.08 3.48 -7.69
CA VAL A 80 8.86 2.30 -8.06
C VAL A 80 8.41 1.75 -9.41
N GLN A 81 7.10 1.67 -9.66
CA GLN A 81 6.56 1.24 -10.95
C GLN A 81 7.04 2.15 -12.09
N GLN A 82 6.91 3.47 -11.93
CA GLN A 82 7.32 4.46 -12.94
C GLN A 82 8.83 4.41 -13.20
N GLU A 83 9.64 4.28 -12.16
CA GLU A 83 11.09 4.12 -12.28
C GLU A 83 11.44 2.82 -13.03
N LEU A 84 10.77 1.72 -12.71
CA LEU A 84 10.96 0.46 -13.43
C LEU A 84 10.51 0.56 -14.88
N GLU A 85 9.38 1.21 -15.16
CA GLU A 85 8.85 1.43 -16.51
C GLU A 85 9.82 2.24 -17.36
N GLN A 86 10.28 3.38 -16.85
CA GLN A 86 11.22 4.27 -17.54
C GLN A 86 12.56 3.57 -17.86
N ASN A 87 13.01 2.69 -16.95
CA ASN A 87 14.25 1.94 -17.10
C ASN A 87 14.07 0.58 -17.80
N THR A 88 12.87 0.21 -18.23
CA THR A 88 12.61 -1.04 -18.97
C THR A 88 12.50 -0.77 -20.46
N ASN A 89 13.21 -1.54 -21.28
CA ASN A 89 13.16 -1.42 -22.73
C ASN A 89 11.96 -2.17 -23.34
N GLU A 90 11.76 -2.04 -24.65
CA GLU A 90 10.69 -2.71 -25.41
C GLU A 90 10.69 -4.25 -25.31
N ASN A 91 11.78 -4.88 -24.86
CA ASN A 91 11.88 -6.33 -24.68
C ASN A 91 11.53 -6.78 -23.25
N GLY A 92 11.23 -5.84 -22.35
CA GLY A 92 11.00 -6.13 -20.92
C GLY A 92 12.29 -6.32 -20.13
N ASP A 93 13.43 -5.84 -20.64
CA ASP A 93 14.70 -5.88 -19.92
C ASP A 93 14.93 -4.56 -19.19
N LEU A 94 15.27 -4.65 -17.90
CA LEU A 94 15.60 -3.51 -17.06
C LEU A 94 17.04 -3.07 -17.32
N ILE A 95 17.27 -1.80 -17.64
CA ILE A 95 18.60 -1.21 -17.85
C ILE A 95 18.94 -0.35 -16.64
N LEU A 96 19.99 -0.73 -15.92
CA LEU A 96 20.52 0.06 -14.81
C LEU A 96 21.75 0.85 -15.22
N ASP A 97 21.94 2.01 -14.59
CA ASP A 97 23.05 2.92 -14.84
C ASP A 97 23.22 3.21 -16.33
N GLY A 98 22.09 3.46 -17.00
CA GLY A 98 22.03 3.73 -18.42
C GLY A 98 22.89 4.94 -18.81
N THR A 99 23.72 4.76 -19.82
CA THR A 99 24.51 5.83 -20.42
C THR A 99 24.30 5.87 -21.93
N CYS A 100 24.17 7.06 -22.50
CA CYS A 100 24.05 7.20 -23.94
C CYS A 100 25.34 6.80 -24.63
N ASN A 101 25.24 5.94 -25.63
CA ASN A 101 26.31 5.59 -26.55
C ASN A 101 25.96 6.11 -27.95
N GLY A 102 26.72 7.11 -28.40
CA GLY A 102 26.48 7.85 -29.64
C GLY A 102 25.47 9.00 -29.50
N GLY A 103 25.28 9.72 -30.60
CA GLY A 103 24.37 10.85 -30.67
C GLY A 103 24.90 12.13 -30.02
N ALA A 104 24.01 13.10 -29.82
CA ALA A 104 24.36 14.42 -29.26
C ALA A 104 24.67 14.38 -27.75
N ASN A 105 24.16 13.37 -27.05
CA ASN A 105 24.28 13.22 -25.60
C ASN A 105 25.22 12.06 -25.19
N ASP A 106 26.15 11.67 -26.05
CA ASP A 106 27.12 10.59 -25.79
C ASP A 106 27.81 10.74 -24.41
N GLY A 107 27.76 9.70 -23.59
CA GLY A 107 28.27 9.66 -22.22
C GLY A 107 27.35 10.28 -21.16
N GLY A 108 26.20 10.86 -21.54
CA GLY A 108 25.16 11.30 -20.61
C GLY A 108 24.38 10.15 -19.99
N ALA A 109 23.72 10.37 -18.85
CA ALA A 109 22.80 9.41 -18.27
C ALA A 109 21.52 9.31 -19.11
N CYS A 110 20.90 8.13 -19.13
CA CYS A 110 19.65 7.88 -19.86
C CYS A 110 18.83 6.78 -19.21
N ALA A 111 17.53 6.80 -19.47
CA ALA A 111 16.62 5.70 -19.18
C ALA A 111 16.30 4.89 -20.45
N ALA A 112 16.04 3.58 -20.30
CA ALA A 112 15.84 2.66 -21.42
C ALA A 112 14.69 3.02 -22.35
N GLY A 113 13.61 3.57 -21.80
CA GLY A 113 12.41 3.98 -22.55
C GLY A 113 12.47 5.42 -23.09
N ALA A 114 13.53 6.17 -22.79
CA ALA A 114 13.64 7.58 -23.12
C ALA A 114 14.59 7.82 -24.30
N ASP A 115 14.11 7.58 -25.53
CA ASP A 115 14.83 7.95 -26.76
C ASP A 115 15.21 9.44 -26.81
N ALA A 116 14.47 10.28 -26.08
CA ALA A 116 14.74 11.69 -25.91
C ALA A 116 16.08 11.97 -25.18
N ASP A 117 16.54 11.05 -24.32
CA ASP A 117 17.79 11.20 -23.59
C ASP A 117 19.00 10.94 -24.49
N CYS A 118 18.87 10.03 -25.46
CA CYS A 118 19.93 9.67 -26.41
C CYS A 118 19.51 9.90 -27.87
N PRO A 119 19.28 11.15 -28.32
CA PRO A 119 18.91 11.42 -29.69
C PRO A 119 20.02 10.97 -30.65
N ASP A 120 19.68 10.11 -31.61
CA ASP A 120 20.60 9.45 -32.54
C ASP A 120 21.65 8.52 -31.89
N GLY A 121 21.43 8.14 -30.62
CA GLY A 121 22.27 7.22 -29.84
C GLY A 121 21.49 6.00 -29.35
N THR A 122 22.07 5.25 -28.42
CA THR A 122 21.39 4.14 -27.73
C THR A 122 21.74 4.18 -26.26
N CYS A 123 20.74 4.03 -25.39
CA CYS A 123 20.98 3.88 -23.97
C CYS A 123 21.57 2.49 -23.67
N VAL A 124 22.80 2.44 -23.16
CA VAL A 124 23.49 1.21 -22.80
C VAL A 124 23.82 1.20 -21.31
N GLY A 125 23.56 0.08 -20.65
CA GLY A 125 23.77 -0.09 -19.21
C GLY A 125 23.80 -1.56 -18.83
N LEU A 126 23.72 -1.84 -17.53
CA LEU A 126 23.56 -3.21 -17.06
C LEU A 126 22.14 -3.68 -17.39
N THR A 127 22.02 -4.57 -18.36
CA THR A 127 20.74 -5.17 -18.73
C THR A 127 20.43 -6.37 -17.85
N VAL A 128 19.28 -6.33 -17.17
CA VAL A 128 18.71 -7.43 -16.40
C VAL A 128 17.47 -7.93 -17.14
N PRO A 129 17.58 -9.07 -17.86
CA PRO A 129 16.46 -9.58 -18.62
C PRO A 129 15.41 -10.18 -17.70
N ARG A 130 14.15 -9.71 -17.82
CA ARG A 130 13.00 -10.16 -17.02
C ARG A 130 13.34 -10.27 -15.54
N PRO A 131 13.58 -9.12 -14.88
CA PRO A 131 14.06 -9.10 -13.51
C PRO A 131 13.12 -9.91 -12.62
N ASN A 132 13.73 -10.77 -11.80
CA ASN A 132 13.09 -11.50 -10.72
C ASN A 132 13.90 -11.19 -9.45
N GLY A 133 13.23 -10.78 -8.39
CA GLY A 133 13.92 -10.35 -7.17
C GLY A 133 13.06 -9.40 -6.34
N GLY A 134 13.69 -8.42 -5.70
CA GLY A 134 12.98 -7.38 -4.99
C GLY A 134 13.75 -6.07 -4.94
N VAL A 135 13.01 -4.97 -4.91
CA VAL A 135 13.49 -3.63 -4.67
C VAL A 135 13.18 -3.30 -3.21
N GLN A 136 14.21 -2.96 -2.44
CA GLN A 136 14.00 -2.41 -1.10
C GLN A 136 13.96 -0.90 -1.19
N VAL A 137 12.87 -0.31 -0.75
CA VAL A 137 12.68 1.13 -0.64
C VAL A 137 12.68 1.50 0.81
N ASN A 138 13.48 2.51 1.18
CA ASN A 138 13.41 3.11 2.50
C ASN A 138 12.90 4.52 2.34
N PHE A 139 11.69 4.75 2.81
CA PHE A 139 11.01 6.02 2.84
C PHE A 139 11.22 6.69 4.19
N ILE A 140 11.45 8.00 4.21
CA ILE A 140 11.52 8.79 5.44
C ILE A 140 10.18 9.50 5.57
N CYS A 141 9.53 9.36 6.72
CA CYS A 141 8.19 9.92 6.93
C CYS A 141 8.24 11.45 7.02
N ASP A 142 7.19 12.12 6.55
CA ASP A 142 7.17 13.59 6.47
C ASP A 142 7.21 14.25 7.85
N GLY A 143 6.72 13.55 8.87
CA GLY A 143 6.79 13.97 10.27
C GLY A 143 5.57 14.77 10.72
N TRP A 144 5.80 15.69 11.63
CA TRP A 144 4.76 16.51 12.26
C TRP A 144 4.81 17.99 11.85
N ASP A 145 5.53 18.29 10.77
CA ASP A 145 5.66 19.66 10.27
C ASP A 145 4.44 20.02 9.44
N GLU A 146 3.51 20.80 9.99
CA GLU A 146 2.29 21.24 9.29
C GLU A 146 2.58 21.99 7.98
N ARG A 147 3.80 22.54 7.81
CA ARG A 147 4.22 23.15 6.55
C ARG A 147 4.25 22.14 5.40
N GLN A 148 4.25 20.83 5.66
CA GLN A 148 4.15 19.79 4.62
C GLN A 148 2.85 19.88 3.80
N PHE A 149 1.84 20.61 4.29
CA PHE A 149 0.61 20.92 3.56
C PHE A 149 0.71 22.21 2.71
N ASP A 150 1.78 22.98 2.83
CA ASP A 150 2.05 24.14 1.98
C ASP A 150 2.64 23.66 0.64
N PRO A 151 1.96 23.89 -0.49
CA PRO A 151 2.43 23.43 -1.80
C PRO A 151 3.77 24.05 -2.23
N ASP A 152 4.18 25.17 -1.62
CA ASP A 152 5.45 25.84 -1.90
C ASP A 152 6.57 25.41 -0.92
N TYR A 153 6.26 24.54 0.05
CA TYR A 153 7.23 24.04 1.03
C TYR A 153 7.85 22.72 0.59
N GLU A 154 9.16 22.75 0.37
CA GLU A 154 9.98 21.56 0.16
C GLU A 154 10.85 21.36 1.40
N ALA A 155 10.49 20.38 2.24
CA ALA A 155 11.33 19.95 3.35
C ALA A 155 12.41 18.99 2.85
N ASP A 156 13.63 19.14 3.37
CA ASP A 156 14.60 18.07 3.29
C ASP A 156 14.10 16.90 4.18
N PRO A 157 14.14 15.65 3.69
CA PRO A 157 13.77 14.49 4.50
C PRO A 157 14.59 14.42 5.79
N ASP A 158 13.92 14.28 6.94
CA ASP A 158 14.56 14.13 8.26
C ASP A 158 14.37 12.70 8.80
N PRO A 159 15.42 11.86 8.83
CA PRO A 159 15.34 10.51 9.39
C PRO A 159 14.83 10.44 10.85
N ALA A 160 14.87 11.55 11.60
CA ALA A 160 14.30 11.63 12.94
C ALA A 160 12.76 11.52 12.97
N ASN A 161 12.10 11.65 11.81
CA ASN A 161 10.67 11.44 11.63
C ASN A 161 10.29 9.96 11.49
N GLY A 162 11.26 9.05 11.53
CA GLY A 162 11.03 7.63 11.30
C GLY A 162 11.03 7.26 9.83
N THR A 163 10.86 5.95 9.58
CA THR A 163 11.00 5.40 8.24
C THR A 163 10.03 4.27 7.96
N ILE A 164 9.72 4.07 6.68
CA ILE A 164 9.03 2.87 6.17
C ILE A 164 10.00 2.13 5.25
N ALA A 165 10.34 0.89 5.61
CA ALA A 165 11.15 0.02 4.77
C ALA A 165 10.24 -0.97 4.03
N LEU A 166 9.98 -0.72 2.75
CA LEU A 166 9.16 -1.56 1.88
C LEU A 166 10.02 -2.46 0.99
N ILE A 167 9.49 -3.64 0.69
CA ILE A 167 10.04 -4.61 -0.26
C ILE A 167 9.00 -4.79 -1.34
N VAL A 168 9.34 -4.33 -2.55
CA VAL A 168 8.55 -4.53 -3.76
C VAL A 168 9.16 -5.71 -4.50
N THR A 169 8.43 -6.80 -4.65
CA THR A 169 8.93 -7.95 -5.43
C THR A 169 8.81 -7.70 -6.92
N LEU A 170 9.69 -8.32 -7.69
CA LEU A 170 9.62 -8.36 -9.14
C LEU A 170 9.36 -9.79 -9.58
N ASP A 171 8.31 -10.00 -10.37
CA ASP A 171 8.00 -11.27 -11.01
C ASP A 171 8.00 -11.08 -12.52
N SER A 172 9.04 -11.59 -13.16
CA SER A 172 9.14 -11.65 -14.62
C SER A 172 9.02 -10.29 -15.34
N GLY A 173 9.46 -9.20 -14.71
CA GLY A 173 9.35 -7.84 -15.24
C GLY A 173 8.09 -7.07 -14.83
N SER A 174 7.22 -7.68 -14.03
CA SER A 174 6.08 -7.03 -13.36
C SER A 174 6.37 -6.80 -11.88
N ILE A 175 5.61 -5.90 -11.25
CA ILE A 175 5.57 -5.83 -9.79
C ILE A 175 4.87 -7.09 -9.28
N GLY A 176 5.50 -7.78 -8.33
CA GLY A 176 4.94 -8.98 -7.73
C GLY A 176 3.70 -8.67 -6.90
N ARG A 177 2.86 -9.69 -6.71
CA ARG A 177 1.56 -9.59 -6.03
C ARG A 177 1.61 -8.90 -4.67
N VAL A 178 2.65 -9.16 -3.87
CA VAL A 178 2.73 -8.65 -2.49
C VAL A 178 3.89 -7.68 -2.37
N VAL A 179 3.59 -6.49 -1.83
CA VAL A 179 4.55 -5.54 -1.30
C VAL A 179 4.46 -5.59 0.22
N TRP A 180 5.57 -5.65 0.94
CA TRP A 180 5.52 -5.70 2.40
C TRP A 180 6.72 -5.03 3.03
N GLY A 181 6.61 -4.69 4.30
CA GLY A 181 7.64 -3.93 4.99
C GLY A 181 7.34 -3.69 6.44
N THR A 182 8.13 -2.81 7.03
CA THR A 182 7.96 -2.34 8.40
C THR A 182 8.14 -0.83 8.47
N ALA A 183 7.28 -0.19 9.25
CA ALA A 183 7.48 1.17 9.70
C ALA A 183 8.17 1.15 11.08
N ASP A 184 9.15 2.04 11.24
CA ASP A 184 9.88 2.28 12.49
C ASP A 184 9.70 3.76 12.87
N ASN A 185 8.89 3.98 13.91
CA ASN A 185 8.51 5.26 14.50
C ASN A 185 8.11 6.30 13.43
N CYS A 186 7.36 5.87 12.42
CA CYS A 186 6.97 6.70 11.30
C CYS A 186 5.97 7.76 11.74
N ARG A 187 6.36 9.03 11.74
CA ARG A 187 5.55 10.16 12.19
C ARG A 187 4.78 10.78 11.03
N TYR A 188 3.51 11.08 11.28
CA TYR A 188 2.61 11.73 10.33
C TYR A 188 1.57 12.57 11.08
N LEU A 189 0.91 13.47 10.35
CA LEU A 189 -0.21 14.26 10.86
C LEU A 189 -1.52 13.65 10.38
N VAL A 190 -2.48 13.51 11.28
CA VAL A 190 -3.83 13.04 10.96
C VAL A 190 -4.79 14.23 11.01
N PRO A 191 -5.37 14.67 9.87
CA PRO A 191 -6.34 15.74 9.84
C PRO A 191 -7.71 15.23 10.30
N ILE A 192 -8.17 15.64 11.49
CA ILE A 192 -9.49 15.29 12.05
C ILE A 192 -10.26 16.58 12.33
N GLU A 193 -11.42 16.74 11.68
CA GLU A 193 -12.32 17.89 11.87
C GLU A 193 -11.66 19.28 11.71
N GLY A 194 -10.59 19.37 10.91
CA GLY A 194 -9.83 20.60 10.68
C GLY A 194 -8.73 20.89 11.70
N GLU A 195 -8.44 19.95 12.61
CA GLU A 195 -7.27 19.95 13.48
C GLU A 195 -6.28 18.84 13.05
N ASN A 196 -4.98 19.08 13.21
CA ASN A 196 -3.95 18.09 12.90
C ASN A 196 -3.49 17.41 14.19
N PHE A 197 -3.58 16.08 14.23
CA PHE A 197 -3.12 15.27 15.34
C PHE A 197 -1.76 14.66 15.03
N GLN A 198 -0.86 14.67 16.01
CA GLN A 198 0.47 14.07 15.89
C GLN A 198 0.36 12.57 16.18
N ALA A 199 0.58 11.77 15.15
CA ALA A 199 0.57 10.32 15.24
C ALA A 199 1.93 9.72 14.85
N SER A 200 2.22 8.54 15.37
CA SER A 200 3.35 7.73 14.96
C SER A 200 2.91 6.28 14.77
N TYR A 201 3.47 5.61 13.77
CA TYR A 201 3.23 4.19 13.51
C TYR A 201 4.51 3.36 13.60
N ASP A 202 4.39 2.26 14.35
CA ASP A 202 5.40 1.23 14.55
C ASP A 202 4.80 -0.13 14.23
N GLY A 203 5.16 -0.76 13.12
CA GLY A 203 4.51 -2.02 12.75
C GLY A 203 4.88 -2.58 11.38
N GLY A 204 4.27 -3.73 11.06
CA GLY A 204 4.32 -4.35 9.75
C GLY A 204 3.25 -3.77 8.83
N VAL A 205 3.57 -3.68 7.55
CA VAL A 205 2.59 -3.38 6.49
C VAL A 205 2.75 -4.37 5.36
N ALA A 206 1.64 -4.84 4.82
CA ALA A 206 1.61 -5.60 3.59
C ALA A 206 0.47 -5.12 2.69
N VAL A 207 0.72 -5.12 1.39
CA VAL A 207 -0.21 -4.72 0.34
C VAL A 207 -0.31 -5.87 -0.65
N ASP A 208 -1.49 -6.46 -0.78
CA ASP A 208 -1.83 -7.43 -1.82
C ASP A 208 -2.41 -6.67 -3.02
N LEU A 209 -1.70 -6.71 -4.14
CA LEU A 209 -2.12 -6.12 -5.42
C LEU A 209 -3.00 -7.09 -6.24
N GLY A 210 -3.31 -8.28 -5.70
CA GLY A 210 -4.07 -9.33 -6.37
C GLY A 210 -3.20 -10.22 -7.26
N ASP A 211 -3.05 -9.84 -8.53
CA ASP A 211 -2.15 -10.51 -9.49
C ASP A 211 -0.86 -9.70 -9.66
N PRO A 212 0.23 -10.26 -10.23
CA PRO A 212 1.39 -9.46 -10.61
C PRO A 212 1.00 -8.33 -11.56
N VAL A 213 1.45 -7.11 -11.24
CA VAL A 213 1.05 -5.87 -11.92
C VAL A 213 2.07 -5.51 -13.01
N PRO A 214 1.68 -5.51 -14.31
CA PRO A 214 2.48 -4.95 -15.39
C PRO A 214 2.91 -3.50 -15.11
N LEU A 215 4.07 -3.10 -15.63
CA LEU A 215 4.61 -1.76 -15.38
C LEU A 215 3.77 -0.63 -16.01
N ASP A 216 2.95 -0.95 -17.01
CA ASP A 216 2.05 -0.02 -17.71
C ASP A 216 0.61 -0.03 -17.17
N GLU A 217 0.29 -0.88 -16.18
CA GLU A 217 -1.03 -0.92 -15.56
C GLU A 217 -1.14 0.11 -14.43
N ASP A 218 -2.21 0.89 -14.42
CA ASP A 218 -2.43 1.91 -13.38
C ASP A 218 -2.82 1.24 -12.05
N ILE A 219 -1.88 1.20 -11.10
CA ILE A 219 -2.09 0.65 -9.76
C ILE A 219 -3.26 1.32 -9.04
N THR A 220 -3.57 2.59 -9.34
CA THR A 220 -4.69 3.28 -8.69
C THR A 220 -6.04 2.70 -9.07
N GLU A 221 -6.14 2.02 -10.22
CA GLU A 221 -7.36 1.35 -10.65
C GLU A 221 -7.55 -0.05 -10.06
N LEU A 222 -6.54 -0.58 -9.36
CA LEU A 222 -6.59 -1.90 -8.76
C LEU A 222 -7.34 -1.89 -7.43
N LEU A 223 -8.04 -2.98 -7.13
CA LEU A 223 -8.52 -3.25 -5.78
C LEU A 223 -7.37 -3.84 -4.97
N VAL A 224 -6.75 -3.02 -4.13
CA VAL A 224 -5.63 -3.43 -3.29
C VAL A 224 -6.12 -3.82 -1.90
N THR A 225 -5.49 -4.83 -1.27
CA THR A 225 -5.75 -5.19 0.13
C THR A 225 -4.58 -4.77 0.99
N PHE A 226 -4.83 -3.88 1.95
CA PHE A 226 -3.88 -3.56 3.01
C PHE A 226 -4.06 -4.49 4.20
N VAL A 227 -2.93 -4.87 4.79
CA VAL A 227 -2.83 -5.56 6.06
C VAL A 227 -1.80 -4.82 6.91
N VAL A 228 -2.26 -4.22 8.01
CA VAL A 228 -1.41 -3.49 8.95
C VAL A 228 -1.50 -4.13 10.33
N ASP A 229 -0.35 -4.33 10.95
CA ASP A 229 -0.22 -4.86 12.31
C ASP A 229 0.86 -4.09 13.04
N GLY A 230 0.50 -3.39 14.11
CA GLY A 230 1.42 -2.48 14.75
C GLY A 230 0.84 -1.71 15.92
N ILE A 231 1.48 -0.60 16.20
CA ILE A 231 1.14 0.32 17.26
C ILE A 231 1.02 1.71 16.66
N ILE A 232 -0.12 2.35 16.91
CA ILE A 232 -0.32 3.78 16.69
C ILE A 232 -0.12 4.47 18.04
N GLY A 233 0.87 5.36 18.08
CA GLY A 233 1.08 6.28 19.19
C GLY A 233 0.50 7.63 18.84
N PHE A 234 -0.34 8.17 19.71
CA PHE A 234 -0.67 9.59 19.68
C PHE A 234 0.21 10.29 20.71
N ASP A 235 0.80 11.43 20.34
CA ASP A 235 1.49 12.31 21.30
C ASP A 235 0.59 13.51 21.60
N PRO A 236 -0.50 13.35 22.38
CA PRO A 236 -1.21 14.49 22.88
C PRO A 236 -0.34 15.15 23.94
N ILE A 237 -0.03 16.43 23.75
CA ILE A 237 0.70 17.25 24.73
C ILE A 237 0.07 17.08 26.12
N GLY A 238 0.65 16.20 26.95
CA GLY A 238 0.33 16.05 28.37
C GLY A 238 -0.79 15.05 28.76
N VAL A 239 -1.16 14.08 27.92
CA VAL A 239 -2.07 12.98 28.32
C VAL A 239 -1.35 11.65 28.18
N ASP A 240 -1.27 10.85 29.26
CA ASP A 240 -0.76 9.48 29.22
C ASP A 240 -1.75 8.59 28.43
N GLU A 241 -1.74 8.69 27.11
CA GLU A 241 -2.51 7.78 26.27
C GLU A 241 -1.71 6.51 26.04
N SER A 242 -2.38 5.37 26.29
CA SER A 242 -1.76 4.07 26.05
C SER A 242 -1.68 3.86 24.54
N PRO A 243 -0.54 3.38 24.00
CA PRO A 243 -0.41 3.07 22.60
C PRO A 243 -1.55 2.16 22.13
N PHE A 244 -2.17 2.52 21.01
CA PHE A 244 -3.24 1.74 20.40
C PHE A 244 -2.61 0.64 19.54
N ARG A 245 -3.02 -0.61 19.73
CA ARG A 245 -2.59 -1.71 18.85
C ARG A 245 -3.54 -1.77 17.68
N ILE A 246 -3.01 -1.65 16.47
CA ILE A 246 -3.78 -1.84 15.25
C ILE A 246 -3.46 -3.22 14.66
N ASN A 247 -4.49 -3.96 14.33
CA ASN A 247 -4.42 -5.17 13.51
C ASN A 247 -5.61 -5.13 12.56
N GLN A 248 -5.45 -4.34 11.50
CA GLN A 248 -6.54 -3.99 10.60
C GLN A 248 -6.21 -4.47 9.19
N SER A 249 -7.22 -5.00 8.51
CA SER A 249 -7.16 -5.27 7.09
C SER A 249 -8.29 -4.55 6.37
N PHE A 250 -8.00 -3.95 5.23
CA PHE A 250 -9.02 -3.26 4.42
C PHE A 250 -8.66 -3.33 2.94
N ARG A 251 -9.66 -3.11 2.10
CA ARG A 251 -9.53 -3.03 0.64
C ARG A 251 -9.99 -1.68 0.16
N VAL A 252 -9.29 -1.17 -0.84
CA VAL A 252 -9.61 0.12 -1.46
C VAL A 252 -9.19 0.10 -2.92
N LYS A 253 -9.86 0.90 -3.74
CA LYS A 253 -9.43 1.23 -5.10
C LYS A 253 -9.14 2.72 -5.12
N LEU A 254 -7.88 3.13 -5.25
CA LEU A 254 -7.53 4.56 -5.08
C LEU A 254 -8.19 5.49 -6.11
N ALA A 255 -8.40 5.02 -7.34
CA ALA A 255 -9.09 5.79 -8.37
C ALA A 255 -10.57 6.04 -8.04
N ASP A 256 -11.11 5.32 -7.05
CA ASP A 256 -12.48 5.45 -6.57
C ASP A 256 -12.45 5.81 -5.08
N THR A 257 -12.70 7.09 -4.76
CA THR A 257 -12.83 7.52 -3.36
C THR A 257 -13.97 6.78 -2.63
N ASP A 258 -14.85 6.12 -3.39
CA ASP A 258 -16.02 5.40 -2.91
C ASP A 258 -15.83 3.88 -3.06
N GLY A 259 -15.09 3.24 -2.16
CA GLY A 259 -14.86 1.79 -2.28
C GLY A 259 -14.15 1.10 -1.13
N LEU A 260 -14.14 1.71 0.06
CA LEU A 260 -13.48 1.14 1.23
C LEU A 260 -14.23 -0.11 1.71
N GLU A 261 -13.51 -1.21 1.93
CA GLU A 261 -14.05 -2.44 2.52
C GLU A 261 -13.14 -2.91 3.66
N ILE A 262 -13.63 -2.84 4.89
CA ILE A 262 -12.91 -3.16 6.12
C ILE A 262 -13.23 -4.61 6.51
N LEU A 263 -12.20 -5.41 6.77
CA LEU A 263 -12.38 -6.73 7.40
C LEU A 263 -12.48 -6.52 8.91
N VAL A 264 -13.65 -6.81 9.47
CA VAL A 264 -13.92 -6.73 10.89
C VAL A 264 -13.75 -8.11 11.50
N ASP A 265 -12.96 -8.20 12.56
CA ASP A 265 -12.71 -9.42 13.33
C ASP A 265 -13.27 -9.26 14.74
N ILE A 266 -14.26 -10.08 15.08
CA ILE A 266 -14.94 -10.07 16.39
C ILE A 266 -14.60 -11.32 17.21
N GLY A 267 -13.72 -12.19 16.69
CA GLY A 267 -13.34 -13.44 17.35
C GLY A 267 -12.40 -13.22 18.54
N GLU A 268 -12.35 -14.20 19.44
CA GLU A 268 -11.32 -14.22 20.49
C GLU A 268 -9.91 -14.49 19.91
N GLN A 269 -9.85 -15.22 18.79
CA GLN A 269 -8.64 -15.47 18.03
C GLN A 269 -8.66 -14.73 16.68
N PRO A 270 -7.49 -14.31 16.18
CA PRO A 270 -7.41 -13.65 14.88
C PRO A 270 -8.03 -14.47 13.75
N LEU A 271 -8.90 -13.83 12.98
CA LEU A 271 -9.61 -14.34 11.82
C LEU A 271 -10.57 -15.51 12.12
N GLU A 272 -10.99 -15.68 13.38
CA GLU A 272 -11.95 -16.73 13.77
C GLU A 272 -13.39 -16.37 13.35
N GLU A 273 -13.84 -15.16 13.71
CA GLU A 273 -15.17 -14.64 13.41
C GLU A 273 -15.06 -13.31 12.69
N THR A 274 -15.20 -13.34 11.37
CA THR A 274 -14.98 -12.15 10.53
C THR A 274 -16.16 -11.82 9.64
N PHE A 275 -16.30 -10.54 9.32
CA PHE A 275 -17.18 -10.07 8.25
C PHE A 275 -16.56 -8.85 7.55
N ASN A 276 -17.00 -8.56 6.33
CA ASN A 276 -16.54 -7.36 5.63
C ASN A 276 -17.61 -6.28 5.70
N TYR A 277 -17.21 -5.10 6.11
CA TYR A 277 -18.03 -3.90 6.08
C TYR A 277 -17.57 -3.02 4.92
N PHE A 278 -18.47 -2.65 4.01
CA PHE A 278 -18.14 -1.82 2.86
C PHE A 278 -18.78 -0.43 2.96
N PHE A 279 -18.09 0.54 2.39
CA PHE A 279 -18.53 1.90 2.13
C PHE A 279 -18.44 2.14 0.62
N GLN A 280 -19.55 2.53 0.00
CA GLN A 280 -19.61 2.84 -1.43
C GLN A 280 -20.55 4.02 -1.67
N GLY A 281 -19.98 5.21 -1.81
CA GLY A 281 -20.71 6.46 -1.91
C GLY A 281 -21.51 6.69 -0.64
N THR A 282 -22.84 6.72 -0.75
CA THR A 282 -23.72 6.84 0.43
C THR A 282 -24.24 5.50 0.94
N ALA A 283 -23.84 4.38 0.33
CA ALA A 283 -24.28 3.05 0.72
C ALA A 283 -23.23 2.40 1.61
N GLN A 284 -23.70 1.70 2.65
CA GLN A 284 -22.87 0.89 3.51
C GLN A 284 -23.53 -0.44 3.81
N GLY A 285 -22.71 -1.46 4.04
CA GLY A 285 -23.26 -2.78 4.19
C GLY A 285 -22.24 -3.84 4.50
N LEU A 286 -22.74 -5.07 4.51
CA LEU A 286 -21.95 -6.26 4.74
C LEU A 286 -21.91 -7.05 3.44
N ARG A 287 -20.75 -7.56 3.03
CA ARG A 287 -20.67 -8.44 1.86
C ARG A 287 -19.53 -9.43 1.94
N ALA A 288 -19.62 -10.49 1.17
CA ALA A 288 -18.49 -11.35 0.87
C ALA A 288 -17.85 -10.86 -0.44
N ALA A 289 -16.53 -10.82 -0.49
CA ALA A 289 -15.82 -10.30 -1.66
C ALA A 289 -16.03 -11.11 -2.94
N ASN A 290 -16.43 -12.38 -2.81
CA ASN A 290 -16.80 -13.25 -3.93
C ASN A 290 -18.23 -13.00 -4.46
N GLY A 291 -18.98 -12.08 -3.85
CA GLY A 291 -20.34 -11.71 -4.22
C GLY A 291 -21.43 -12.70 -3.79
N THR A 292 -21.12 -13.76 -3.02
CA THR A 292 -22.13 -14.75 -2.61
C THR A 292 -23.04 -14.28 -1.46
N PHE A 293 -22.69 -13.16 -0.83
CA PHE A 293 -23.42 -12.58 0.31
C PHE A 293 -23.36 -11.06 0.22
N GLY A 294 -24.48 -10.40 0.49
CA GLY A 294 -24.57 -8.95 0.58
C GLY A 294 -25.80 -8.50 1.37
N CYS A 295 -25.64 -7.52 2.24
CA CYS A 295 -26.69 -6.84 2.99
C CYS A 295 -26.46 -5.32 2.91
N SER A 296 -27.47 -4.56 2.47
CA SER A 296 -27.45 -3.10 2.56
C SER A 296 -28.05 -2.68 3.90
N LEU A 297 -27.35 -1.79 4.61
CA LEU A 297 -27.85 -1.26 5.87
C LEU A 297 -28.89 -0.16 5.68
N GLU A 298 -28.85 0.56 4.56
CA GLU A 298 -29.84 1.57 4.18
C GLU A 298 -31.19 0.95 3.85
N ASP A 299 -31.18 -0.04 2.94
CA ASP A 299 -32.40 -0.66 2.44
C ASP A 299 -32.97 -1.68 3.42
N ARG A 300 -32.14 -2.10 4.39
CA ARG A 300 -32.42 -3.16 5.35
C ARG A 300 -32.74 -4.50 4.70
N GLU A 301 -32.06 -4.78 3.59
CA GLU A 301 -32.29 -5.97 2.78
C GLU A 301 -30.97 -6.72 2.56
N CYS A 302 -31.06 -8.05 2.61
CA CYS A 302 -29.98 -8.96 2.27
C CYS A 302 -30.36 -9.75 1.02
N SER A 303 -29.36 -10.13 0.22
CA SER A 303 -29.57 -11.07 -0.88
C SER A 303 -30.12 -12.41 -0.37
N ASP A 304 -30.97 -13.09 -1.15
CA ASP A 304 -31.58 -14.38 -0.76
C ASP A 304 -30.54 -15.47 -0.43
N GLU A 305 -29.33 -15.35 -0.96
CA GLU A 305 -28.20 -16.27 -0.75
C GLU A 305 -27.50 -16.05 0.60
N SER A 306 -27.87 -15.01 1.35
CA SER A 306 -27.15 -14.57 2.55
C SER A 306 -27.26 -15.50 3.76
N GLY A 307 -28.18 -16.47 3.74
CA GLY A 307 -28.33 -17.45 4.81
C GLY A 307 -28.60 -16.82 6.19
N PRO A 308 -28.21 -17.49 7.31
CA PRO A 308 -28.42 -16.98 8.66
C PRO A 308 -27.30 -16.03 9.15
N LEU A 309 -26.36 -15.64 8.28
CA LEU A 309 -25.18 -14.85 8.69
C LEU A 309 -25.54 -13.42 9.09
N PHE A 310 -26.71 -12.92 8.71
CA PHE A 310 -27.20 -11.62 9.15
C PHE A 310 -28.68 -11.67 9.53
N SER A 311 -29.03 -11.08 10.67
CA SER A 311 -30.43 -10.87 11.07
C SER A 311 -30.62 -9.52 11.75
N TRP A 312 -31.63 -8.79 11.30
CA TRP A 312 -32.11 -7.52 11.87
C TRP A 312 -32.67 -7.66 13.28
#